data_AF-A0A379TKA9-F1
#
_entry.id   AF-A0A379TKA9-F1
#
_cell.length_a   1.000
_cell.length_b   1.000
_cell.length_c   1.000
_cell.angle_alpha   90.00
_cell.angle_beta   90.00
_cell.angle_gamma   90.00
#
_symmetry.space_group_name_H-M   'P 1'
#
loop_
_entity.id
_entity.type
_entity.pdbx_description
1 polymer ?
#
loop_
_entity_poly.entity_id
_entity_poly.type
_entity_poly.pdbx_seq_one_letter_code
_entity_poly.pdbx_strand_id
1 'polypeptide(L)' 'MGPYNDKGHLGDLPGLVVNADGTATYELLAPRLKSLSELKGHSLMIHAGGDNYSDTPAKLGGGGARFACGVVE' A
#
# COMPACT_ATOMS: atom_id res chain seq x y z
N MET A 1 -7.77 -4.09 -7.33
CA MET A 1 -8.34 -4.83 -6.18
C MET A 1 -7.60 -4.32 -4.93
N GLY A 2 -7.94 -4.73 -3.70
CA GLY A 2 -7.42 -4.06 -2.49
C GLY A 2 -7.12 -4.99 -1.31
N PRO A 3 -6.78 -4.45 -0.14
CA PRO A 3 -6.27 -5.20 1.02
C PRO A 3 -7.26 -6.22 1.61
N TYR A 4 -8.54 -6.13 1.25
CA TYR A 4 -9.61 -6.99 1.75
C TYR A 4 -10.17 -7.96 0.70
N ASN A 5 -9.52 -8.07 -0.46
CA ASN A 5 -9.95 -8.96 -1.54
C ASN A 5 -8.83 -9.95 -1.89
N ASP A 6 -9.09 -11.23 -1.70
CA ASP A 6 -8.11 -12.31 -1.89
C ASP A 6 -7.72 -12.57 -3.35
N LYS A 7 -8.53 -12.08 -4.31
CA LYS A 7 -8.27 -12.19 -5.75
C LYS A 7 -7.30 -11.13 -6.30
N GLY A 8 -6.92 -10.14 -5.48
CA GLY A 8 -5.97 -9.07 -5.84
C GLY A 8 -4.51 -9.39 -5.50
N HIS A 9 -3.59 -8.44 -5.76
CA HIS A 9 -2.19 -8.63 -5.38
C HIS A 9 -2.08 -8.79 -3.86
N LEU A 10 -1.21 -9.69 -3.41
CA LEU A 10 -1.03 -9.94 -1.97
C LEU A 10 -0.48 -8.70 -1.23
N GLY A 11 0.33 -7.89 -1.91
CA GLY A 11 0.93 -6.67 -1.37
C GLY A 11 0.04 -5.43 -1.41
N ASP A 12 -1.21 -5.53 -1.85
CA ASP A 12 -2.16 -4.41 -1.77
C ASP A 12 -2.46 -4.15 -0.28
N LEU A 13 -1.97 -3.02 0.25
CA LEU A 13 -2.22 -2.56 1.62
C LEU A 13 -3.33 -1.49 1.63
N PRO A 14 -3.91 -1.15 2.80
CA PRO A 14 -4.68 0.09 2.91
C PRO A 14 -3.81 1.30 2.55
N GLY A 15 -4.41 2.31 1.94
CA GLY A 15 -3.71 3.56 1.59
C GLY A 15 -3.19 4.28 2.84
N LEU A 16 -1.98 4.85 2.73
CA LEU A 16 -1.36 5.63 3.79
C LEU A 16 -2.15 6.93 4.04
N VAL A 17 -2.51 7.17 5.30
CA VAL A 17 -3.19 8.40 5.72
C VAL A 17 -2.15 9.41 6.20
N VAL A 18 -2.01 10.50 5.45
CA VAL A 18 -1.10 11.60 5.78
C VAL A 18 -1.91 12.76 6.35
N ASN A 19 -1.48 13.25 7.50
CA ASN A 19 -2.06 14.39 8.21
C ASN A 19 -1.77 15.70 7.47
N ALA A 20 -2.53 16.75 7.79
CA ALA A 20 -2.33 18.08 7.19
C ALA A 20 -0.95 18.70 7.49
N ASP A 21 -0.28 18.26 8.57
CA ASP A 21 1.07 18.68 8.93
C ASP A 21 2.17 17.88 8.21
N GLY A 22 1.81 16.93 7.35
CA GLY A 22 2.72 16.08 6.60
C GLY A 22 3.19 14.82 7.32
N THR A 23 2.75 14.59 8.57
CA THR A 23 3.04 13.35 9.30
C THR A 23 2.09 12.22 8.91
N ALA A 24 2.50 10.96 9.11
CA ALA A 24 1.63 9.81 8.90
C ALA A 24 1.75 8.85 10.10
N THR A 25 0.74 8.87 10.97
CA THR A 25 0.76 8.13 12.26
C THR A 25 -0.44 7.21 12.43
N TYR A 26 -1.39 7.22 11.49
CA TYR A 26 -2.56 6.34 11.53
C TYR A 26 -2.15 4.89 11.20
N GLU A 27 -2.56 3.96 12.05
CA GLU A 27 -2.23 2.54 11.92
C GLU A 27 -3.07 1.86 10.84
N LEU A 28 -2.44 1.03 10.01
CA LEU A 28 -3.10 0.34 8.90
C LEU A 28 -3.07 -1.16 9.13
N LEU A 29 -4.23 -1.81 8.98
CA LEU A 29 -4.36 -3.26 9.09
C LEU A 29 -4.46 -3.90 7.70
N ALA A 30 -3.49 -4.74 7.36
CA ALA A 30 -3.50 -5.59 6.17
C ALA A 30 -3.79 -7.05 6.56
N PRO A 31 -5.06 -7.47 6.63
CA PRO A 31 -5.44 -8.75 7.24
C PRO A 31 -5.00 -9.97 6.42
N ARG A 32 -4.54 -9.79 5.18
CA ARG A 32 -4.07 -10.87 4.31
C ARG A 32 -2.62 -11.28 4.58
N LEU A 33 -1.80 -10.36 5.10
CA LEU A 33 -0.46 -10.66 5.59
C LEU A 33 -0.58 -11.16 7.03
N LYS A 34 0.02 -12.31 7.33
CA LYS A 34 -0.11 -13.02 8.61
C LYS A 34 1.18 -13.02 9.42
N SER A 35 2.32 -12.77 8.78
CA SER A 35 3.65 -12.82 9.37
C SER A 35 4.55 -11.74 8.77
N LEU A 36 5.43 -11.17 9.60
CA LEU A 36 6.49 -10.26 9.13
C LEU A 36 7.49 -10.94 8.18
N SER A 37 7.61 -12.28 8.23
CA SER A 37 8.48 -13.01 7.32
C SER A 37 8.02 -12.93 5.85
N GLU A 38 6.73 -12.68 5.61
CA GLU A 38 6.18 -12.50 4.26
C GLU A 38 6.64 -11.19 3.60
N LEU A 39 7.23 -10.27 4.38
CA LEU A 39 7.74 -9.00 3.90
C LEU A 39 9.25 -9.03 3.62
N LYS A 40 9.98 -10.04 4.11
CA LYS A 40 11.44 -10.10 3.98
C LYS A 40 11.86 -10.23 2.52
N GLY A 41 12.83 -9.41 2.11
CA GLY A 41 13.28 -9.36 0.72
C GLY A 41 12.34 -8.58 -0.21
N HIS A 42 11.31 -7.93 0.33
CA HIS A 42 10.43 -7.02 -0.40
C HIS A 42 10.69 -5.56 -0.01
N SER A 43 9.91 -4.65 -0.59
CA SER A 43 9.97 -3.22 -0.31
C SER A 43 8.58 -2.65 -0.04
N LEU A 44 8.50 -1.69 0.87
CA LEU A 44 7.34 -0.83 1.04
C LEU A 44 7.47 0.38 0.10
N MET A 45 6.37 0.74 -0.56
CA MET A 45 6.32 1.83 -1.52
C MET A 45 5.24 2.84 -1.13
N ILE A 46 5.58 4.13 -1.17
CA ILE A 46 4.63 5.23 -1.06
C ILE A 46 4.57 5.90 -2.42
N HIS A 47 3.36 6.03 -2.95
CA HIS A 47 3.10 6.68 -4.23
C HIS A 47 2.71 8.16 -4.04
N ALA A 48 2.78 8.95 -5.11
CA ALA A 48 2.39 10.36 -5.10
C ALA A 48 0.86 10.55 -5.11
N GLY A 49 0.12 9.60 -5.69
CA GLY A 49 -1.34 9.56 -5.71
C GLY A 49 -1.94 8.68 -4.62
N GLY A 50 -3.28 8.63 -4.61
CA GLY A 50 -4.03 7.73 -3.74
C GLY A 50 -4.20 6.32 -4.31
N ASP A 51 -5.09 5.53 -3.71
CA ASP A 51 -5.43 4.19 -4.16
C ASP A 51 -6.94 3.95 -4.01
N ASN A 52 -7.64 3.73 -5.13
CA ASN A 52 -9.07 3.38 -5.14
C ASN A 52 -9.32 1.86 -5.13
N TYR A 53 -8.26 1.05 -5.01
CA TYR A 53 -8.27 -0.41 -5.04
C TYR A 53 -8.85 -1.01 -6.32
N SER A 54 -8.72 -0.32 -7.44
CA SER A 54 -9.22 -0.72 -8.75
C SER A 54 -8.21 -0.36 -9.83
N ASP A 55 -8.18 -1.13 -10.91
CA ASP A 55 -7.39 -0.79 -12.11
C ASP A 55 -8.13 0.18 -13.05
N THR A 56 -9.36 0.56 -12.69
CA THR A 56 -10.21 1.49 -13.42
C THR A 56 -10.63 2.62 -12.47
N PRO A 57 -10.56 3.90 -12.89
CA PRO A 57 -10.20 4.37 -14.24
C PRO A 57 -8.69 4.38 -14.53
N ALA A 58 -7.85 4.30 -13.51
CA ALA A 58 -6.39 4.27 -13.66
C ALA A 58 -5.83 2.97 -13.07
N LYS A 59 -4.83 2.41 -13.74
CA LYS A 59 -4.17 1.17 -13.30
C LYS A 59 -3.58 1.31 -11.90
N LEU A 60 -3.54 0.20 -11.16
CA LEU A 60 -2.92 0.09 -9.83
C LEU A 60 -3.43 1.17 -8.87
N GLY A 61 -4.74 1.37 -8.82
CA GLY A 61 -5.36 2.29 -7.86
C GLY A 61 -5.26 3.77 -8.22
N GLY A 62 -4.49 4.12 -9.25
CA GLY A 62 -4.15 5.50 -9.56
C GLY A 62 -2.99 6.08 -8.74
N GLY A 63 -2.18 5.25 -8.08
CA GLY A 63 -1.04 5.72 -7.27
C GLY A 63 0.01 6.51 -8.06
N GLY A 64 0.23 6.16 -9.33
CA GLY A 64 1.16 6.89 -10.19
C GLY A 64 2.62 6.78 -9.74
N ALA A 65 3.34 7.92 -9.74
CA ALA A 65 4.77 7.96 -9.45
C ALA A 65 5.11 7.43 -8.04
N ARG A 66 6.31 6.86 -7.89
CA ARG A 66 6.85 6.37 -6.62
C ARG A 66 7.54 7.54 -5.90
N PHE A 67 7.05 7.89 -4.72
CA PHE A 67 7.51 9.03 -3.93
C PHE A 67 8.57 8.64 -2.89
N ALA A 68 8.34 7.55 -2.16
CA ALA A 68 9.30 7.02 -1.18
C ALA A 68 9.29 5.48 -1.19
N CYS A 69 10.42 4.88 -0.79
CA CYS A 69 10.61 3.43 -0.80
C CYS A 69 11.51 3.00 0.37
N GLY A 70 11.29 1.82 0.92
CA GLY A 70 12.18 1.18 1.90
C GLY A 70 12.20 -0.34 1.75
N VAL A 71 13.39 -0.94 1.83
CA VAL A 71 13.58 -2.41 1.81
C VAL A 71 13.27 -3.00 3.19
N VAL A 72 12.69 -4.20 3.23
CA VAL A 72 12.41 -4.95 4.46
C VAL A 72 13.31 -6.19 4.53
N GLU A 73 14.00 -6.37 5.66
CA GLU A 73 15.01 -7.42 5.93
C GLU A 73 14.53 -8.53 6.88
#